data_AF-A0A7J6V181-F1
#
_entry.id   AF-A0A7J6V181-F1
#
_cell.length_a   1.000
_cell.length_b   1.000
_cell.length_c   1.000
_cell.angle_alpha   90.00
_cell.angle_beta   90.00
_cell.angle_gamma   90.00
#
_symmetry.space_group_name_H-M   'P 1'
#
loop_
_entity.id
_entity.type
_entity.pdbx_description
1 polymer ?
#
loop_
_entity_poly.entity_id
_entity_poly.type
_entity_poly.pdbx_seq_one_letter_code
_entity_poly.pdbx_strand_id
1 'polypeptide(L)'
;WEGSAHDARVLEDALKRPNGLVVPEGKYYLALVVFKGIGHTLNPANSLVVKVLSASPSAYSANPRTELPNPPAVTGSAISLVSVVQVI
;
A
#
# COMPACT_ATOMS: atom_id res chain seq x y z
N TRP A 1 -24.06 -1.14 -17.13
CA TRP A 1 -22.68 -1.02 -17.60
C TRP A 1 -21.76 -1.32 -16.44
N GLU A 2 -21.08 -2.47 -16.52
CA GLU A 2 -20.20 -3.07 -15.52
C GLU A 2 -18.81 -2.43 -15.58
N GLY A 3 -18.71 -1.14 -15.25
CA GLY A 3 -17.43 -0.44 -15.16
C GLY A 3 -16.70 -0.88 -13.90
N SER A 4 -15.98 -2.00 -13.94
CA SER A 4 -15.07 -2.32 -12.86
C SER A 4 -13.99 -1.23 -12.80
N ALA A 5 -13.82 -0.60 -11.65
CA ALA A 5 -12.72 0.32 -11.31
C ALA A 5 -11.31 -0.34 -11.33
N HIS A 6 -11.19 -1.49 -12.00
CA HIS A 6 -9.99 -2.31 -12.09
C HIS A 6 -9.18 -1.94 -13.35
N ASP A 7 -9.79 -1.22 -14.30
CA ASP A 7 -9.08 -0.72 -15.48
C ASP A 7 -8.38 0.60 -15.15
N ALA A 8 -7.05 0.55 -15.08
CA ALA A 8 -6.20 1.71 -14.83
C ALA A 8 -6.42 2.84 -15.85
N ARG A 9 -6.91 2.55 -17.06
CA ARG A 9 -7.23 3.58 -18.07
C ARG A 9 -8.41 4.44 -17.67
N VAL A 10 -9.41 3.85 -17.01
CA VAL A 10 -10.58 4.59 -16.52
C VAL A 10 -10.19 5.51 -15.36
N LEU A 11 -9.28 5.05 -14.49
CA LEU A 11 -8.72 5.89 -13.44
C LEU A 11 -7.89 7.04 -14.02
N GLU A 12 -7.03 6.75 -15.00
CA GLU A 12 -6.22 7.77 -15.69
C GLU A 12 -7.07 8.82 -16.40
N ASP A 13 -8.13 8.40 -17.10
CA ASP A 13 -9.07 9.32 -17.73
C ASP A 13 -9.80 10.18 -16.69
N ALA A 14 -10.25 9.55 -15.59
CA ALA A 14 -10.89 10.24 -14.47
C ALA A 14 -9.99 11.29 -13.82
N LEU A 15 -8.69 11.00 -13.65
CA LEU A 15 -7.71 11.93 -13.10
C LEU A 15 -7.38 13.09 -14.06
N LYS A 16 -7.43 12.87 -15.38
CA LYS A 16 -7.10 13.88 -16.41
C LYS A 16 -8.25 14.81 -16.75
N ARG A 17 -9.47 14.50 -16.34
CA ARG A 17 -10.64 15.38 -16.53
C ARG A 17 -10.38 16.74 -15.86
N PRO A 18 -10.89 17.85 -16.44
CA PRO A 18 -10.71 19.19 -15.87
C PRO A 18 -11.28 19.32 -14.44
N ASN A 19 -12.24 18.48 -14.09
CA ASN A 19 -12.88 18.44 -12.77
C ASN A 19 -12.25 17.38 -11.84
N GLY A 20 -11.23 16.67 -12.31
CA GLY A 20 -10.58 15.55 -11.63
C GLY A 20 -11.49 14.34 -11.37
N LEU A 21 -11.01 13.44 -10.50
CA LEU A 21 -11.76 12.30 -10.02
C LEU A 21 -12.82 12.78 -9.01
N VAL A 22 -14.10 12.71 -9.41
CA VAL A 22 -15.23 13.00 -8.52
C VAL A 22 -15.67 11.71 -7.84
N VAL A 23 -15.45 11.62 -6.53
CA VAL A 23 -15.92 10.50 -5.71
C VAL A 23 -17.21 10.93 -5.02
N PRO A 24 -18.34 10.20 -5.20
CA PRO A 24 -19.58 10.51 -4.51
C PRO A 24 -19.40 10.49 -2.99
N GLU A 25 -20.18 11.31 -2.29
CA GLU A 25 -20.13 11.37 -0.82
C GLU A 25 -20.31 9.98 -0.20
N GLY A 26 -19.43 9.64 0.75
CA GLY A 26 -19.43 8.32 1.41
C GLY A 26 -18.92 7.16 0.55
N LYS A 27 -18.38 7.40 -0.64
CA LYS A 27 -17.72 6.38 -1.48
C LYS A 27 -16.20 6.55 -1.46
N TYR A 28 -15.51 5.45 -1.72
CA TYR A 28 -14.06 5.38 -1.84
C TYR A 28 -13.71 4.45 -3.01
N TYR A 29 -12.64 4.78 -3.74
CA TYR A 29 -12.06 3.89 -4.75
C TYR A 29 -10.75 3.32 -4.21
N LEU A 30 -10.58 2.01 -4.37
CA LEU A 30 -9.29 1.36 -4.16
C LEU A 30 -8.54 1.38 -5.49
N ALA A 31 -7.33 1.90 -5.49
CA ALA A 31 -6.46 1.95 -6.66
C ALA A 31 -5.20 1.12 -6.42
N LEU A 32 -4.62 0.59 -7.49
CA LEU A 32 -3.27 0.03 -7.44
C LEU A 32 -2.28 1.16 -7.20
N VAL A 33 -1.50 1.08 -6.13
CA VAL A 33 -0.48 2.07 -5.79
C VAL A 33 0.91 1.47 -5.99
N VAL A 34 1.84 2.28 -6.50
CA VAL A 34 3.26 1.91 -6.55
C VAL A 34 3.96 2.56 -5.37
N PHE A 35 4.65 1.73 -4.58
CA PHE A 35 5.49 2.20 -3.48
C PHE A 35 6.95 1.87 -3.78
N LYS A 36 7.83 2.88 -3.67
CA LYS A 36 9.28 2.71 -3.79
C LYS A 36 9.95 3.34 -2.57
N GLY A 37 10.42 2.50 -1.67
CA GLY A 37 11.00 2.91 -0.40
C GLY A 37 11.37 1.72 0.46
N ILE A 38 11.71 1.98 1.72
CA ILE A 38 12.04 0.95 2.71
C ILE A 38 10.78 0.69 3.53
N GLY A 39 10.36 -0.58 3.62
CA GLY A 39 9.29 -0.99 4.52
C GLY A 39 9.81 -1.28 5.94
N HIS A 40 8.93 -1.20 6.94
CA HIS A 40 9.26 -1.43 8.35
C HIS A 40 8.30 -2.42 9.01
N THR A 41 8.65 -2.90 10.20
CA THR A 41 7.78 -3.74 11.04
C THR A 41 7.18 -2.93 12.18
N LEU A 42 6.08 -3.44 12.73
CA LEU A 42 5.45 -2.87 13.91
C LEU A 42 5.70 -3.76 15.13
N ASN A 43 5.86 -3.14 16.30
CA ASN A 43 5.79 -3.85 17.56
C ASN A 43 4.32 -4.25 17.82
N PRO A 44 3.98 -5.56 17.84
CA PRO A 44 2.60 -5.99 18.04
C PRO A 44 2.05 -5.63 19.42
N ALA A 45 2.92 -5.35 20.41
CA ALA A 45 2.50 -4.91 21.74
C ALA A 45 2.13 -3.42 21.81
N ASN A 46 2.36 -2.64 20.74
CA ASN A 46 2.07 -1.21 20.73
C ASN A 46 0.69 -0.94 20.12
N SER A 47 -0.29 -0.56 20.96
CA SER A 47 -1.66 -0.25 20.55
C SER A 47 -1.84 1.14 19.92
N LEU A 48 -0.83 2.02 20.00
CA LEU A 48 -0.89 3.38 19.45
C LEU A 48 -0.54 3.43 17.96
N VAL A 49 0.07 2.37 17.42
CA VAL A 49 0.55 2.35 16.03
C VAL A 49 -0.37 1.50 15.17
N VAL A 50 -0.87 2.09 14.09
CA VAL A 50 -1.76 1.44 13.13
C VAL A 50 -1.02 1.21 11.81
N LYS A 51 -1.12 -0.02 11.27
CA LYS A 51 -0.68 -0.34 9.92
C LYS A 51 -1.78 0.07 8.92
N VAL A 52 -1.50 1.07 8.08
CA VAL A 52 -2.46 1.57 7.09
C VAL A 52 -2.29 0.83 5.76
N LEU A 53 -1.04 0.62 5.33
CA LEU A 53 -0.73 -0.10 4.09
C LEU A 53 0.35 -1.15 4.35
N SER A 54 0.05 -2.39 3.98
CA SER A 54 0.99 -3.52 4.01
C SER A 54 1.56 -3.80 2.62
N ALA A 55 2.73 -4.45 2.58
CA ALA A 55 3.20 -5.04 1.34
C ALA A 55 2.34 -6.25 0.92
N SER A 56 2.53 -6.69 -0.33
CA SER A 56 1.95 -7.92 -0.87
C SER A 56 2.38 -9.14 -0.03
N PRO A 57 1.54 -10.19 0.11
CA PRO A 57 1.93 -11.46 0.71
C PRO A 57 3.18 -12.11 0.08
N SER A 58 3.46 -11.82 -1.19
CA SER A 58 4.63 -12.31 -1.92
C SER A 58 5.88 -11.42 -1.80
N ALA A 59 5.79 -10.29 -1.11
CA ALA A 59 6.91 -9.36 -0.95
C ALA A 59 7.93 -9.88 0.07
N TYR A 60 9.18 -9.46 -0.07
CA TYR A 60 10.21 -9.63 0.95
C TYR A 60 11.05 -8.37 1.07
N SER A 61 11.62 -8.14 2.26
CA SER A 61 12.56 -7.04 2.48
C SER A 61 13.97 -7.61 2.58
N ALA A 62 14.86 -7.14 1.70
CA ALA A 62 16.28 -7.47 1.71
C ALA A 62 17.10 -6.37 1.05
N ASN A 63 18.42 -6.43 1.22
CA ASN A 63 19.33 -5.57 0.48
C ASN A 63 19.37 -6.03 -1.00
N PRO A 64 18.97 -5.19 -1.97
CA PRO A 64 18.91 -5.58 -3.38
C PRO A 64 20.29 -5.73 -4.03
N ARG A 65 21.37 -5.35 -3.34
CA ARG A 65 22.76 -5.42 -3.86
C ARG A 65 23.49 -6.69 -3.45
N THR A 66 22.84 -7.56 -2.68
CA THR A 66 23.46 -8.77 -2.14
C THR A 66 22.63 -9.99 -2.53
N GLU A 67 23.30 -11.09 -2.88
CA GLU A 67 22.63 -12.37 -2.98
C GLU A 67 22.09 -12.78 -1.60
N LEU A 68 20.98 -13.52 -1.60
CA LEU A 68 20.29 -13.90 -0.38
C LEU A 68 20.69 -15.33 0.02
N PRO A 69 21.62 -15.53 0.97
CA PRO A 69 22.06 -16.88 1.35
C PRO A 69 21.02 -17.61 2.22
N ASN A 70 20.12 -16.87 2.87
CA ASN A 70 19.09 -17.39 3.78
C ASN A 70 17.76 -16.68 3.52
N PRO A 71 16.62 -17.27 3.93
CA PRO A 71 15.32 -16.61 3.85
C PRO A 71 15.32 -15.25 4.58
N PRO A 72 14.66 -14.22 4.01
CA PRO A 72 14.62 -12.90 4.62
C PRO A 72 13.81 -12.90 5.92
N ALA A 73 14.29 -12.14 6.91
CA ALA A 73 13.69 -12.09 8.25
C ALA A 73 12.28 -11.48 8.28
N VAL A 74 11.94 -10.64 7.31
CA VAL A 74 10.61 -10.01 7.20
C VAL A 74 10.07 -10.22 5.80
N THR A 75 8.92 -10.88 5.73
CA THR A 75 8.24 -11.25 4.49
C THR A 75 6.75 -10.92 4.53
N GLY A 76 6.15 -10.85 3.34
CA GLY A 76 4.72 -10.70 3.13
C GLY A 76 4.13 -9.45 3.79
N SER A 77 2.86 -9.58 4.18
CA SER A 77 2.07 -8.49 4.77
C SER A 77 2.53 -8.08 6.19
N ALA A 78 3.51 -8.78 6.77
CA ALA A 78 4.19 -8.32 7.97
C ALA A 78 4.98 -7.03 7.71
N ILE A 79 5.44 -6.81 6.48
CA ILE A 79 6.07 -5.56 6.04
C ILE A 79 5.00 -4.46 5.96
N SER A 80 5.21 -3.39 6.71
CA SER A 80 4.45 -2.14 6.65
C SER A 80 5.08 -1.19 5.63
N LEU A 81 4.26 -0.58 4.78
CA LEU A 81 4.67 0.49 3.87
C LEU A 81 4.29 1.87 4.43
N VAL A 82 3.14 1.94 5.11
CA VAL A 82 2.65 3.15 5.76
C VAL A 82 2.05 2.79 7.12
N SER A 83 2.46 3.52 8.15
CA SER A 83 1.94 3.41 9.50
C SER A 83 1.68 4.79 10.09
N VAL A 84 0.69 4.86 10.97
CA VAL A 84 0.31 6.09 11.67
C VAL A 84 0.39 5.83 13.17
N VAL A 85 0.89 6.82 13.92
CA VAL A 85 0.84 6.83 15.38
C VAL A 85 -0.31 7.73 15.79
N GLN A 86 -1.28 7.19 16.52
CA GLN A 86 -2.37 7.97 17.07
C GLN A 86 -2.04 8.30 18.52
N VAL A 87 -1.69 9.56 18.77
CA VAL A 87 -1.56 10.11 20.12
C VAL A 87 -2.87 10.82 20.43
N ILE A 88 -3.55 10.35 21.48
CA ILE A 88 -4.76 10.96 22.04
C ILE A 88 -4.39 12.07 23.03
#